data_AF-A0A0F2LDA0-F1
#
_entry.id   AF-A0A0F2LDA0-F1
#
_cell.length_a   1.000
_cell.length_b   1.000
_cell.length_c   1.000
_cell.angle_alpha   90.00
_cell.angle_beta   90.00
_cell.angle_gamma   90.00
#
_symmetry.space_group_name_H-M   'P 1'
#
loop_
_entity.id
_entity.type
_entity.pdbx_description
1 polymer ?
#
loop_
_entity_poly.entity_id
_entity_poly.type
_entity_poly.pdbx_seq_one_letter_code
_entity_poly.pdbx_strand_id
1 'polypeptide(L)'
;MLNSIEVEIGEKRYSGDLAPLTFISGTGKSTIIYIIYKILKNINSSIPKLFDKYKIILRVEDKKYSLEKRGNFYRQVLEGDGVRVVFEARPPDINRIIEPFELSVRDAGVVMPFVEVAEHVSMLADEEVERVNKAIAEFRKAFAQRALLLGPYLRPRSRYDTSRGRAELRPDGSNIVGVLSSLALDDPAAYDRIRASFRKKGITIALGLLGKNALGAAAYAEGLRMPLSRLPCSLKSALVIATAISLRPDIILIDNFDYCFTEAAAEILSPYIAEYVAKGQLIAEIHRADIADYFKTQYKSIISASL
;
A
#
# COMPACT_ATOMS: atom_id res chain seq x y z
N MET A 1 9.25 8.22 0.08
CA MET A 1 7.86 8.19 -0.41
C MET A 1 7.88 7.99 -1.92
N LEU A 2 6.80 7.53 -2.54
CA LEU A 2 6.73 7.51 -4.01
C LEU A 2 6.54 8.94 -4.52
N ASN A 3 7.37 9.37 -5.47
CA ASN A 3 7.33 10.70 -6.07
C ASN A 3 6.43 10.75 -7.30
N SER A 4 6.45 9.70 -8.11
CA SER A 4 5.65 9.64 -9.34
C SER A 4 5.34 8.20 -9.71
N ILE A 5 4.31 8.05 -10.54
CA ILE A 5 3.94 6.80 -11.17
C ILE A 5 3.68 7.00 -12.66
N GLU A 6 4.06 6.01 -13.46
CA GLU A 6 3.61 5.83 -14.82
C GLU A 6 3.08 4.41 -14.98
N VAL A 7 1.92 4.26 -15.62
CA VAL A 7 1.29 2.98 -15.95
C VAL A 7 0.84 3.03 -17.40
N GLU A 8 1.24 2.04 -18.18
CA GLU A 8 0.79 1.81 -19.55
C GLU A 8 0.16 0.42 -19.62
N ILE A 9 -1.08 0.33 -20.11
CA ILE A 9 -1.82 -0.91 -20.32
C ILE A 9 -2.44 -0.86 -21.71
N GLY A 10 -1.97 -1.74 -22.60
CA GLY A 10 -2.34 -1.66 -24.02
C GLY A 10 -1.93 -0.32 -24.63
N GLU A 11 -2.87 0.42 -25.20
CA GLU A 11 -2.63 1.73 -25.82
C GLU A 11 -2.82 2.90 -24.83
N LYS A 12 -3.28 2.61 -23.61
CA LYS A 12 -3.61 3.64 -22.63
C LYS A 12 -2.45 3.84 -21.68
N ARG A 13 -2.16 5.10 -21.40
CA ARG A 13 -1.08 5.52 -20.51
C ARG A 13 -1.56 6.55 -19.52
N TYR A 14 -1.08 6.39 -18.30
CA TYR A 14 -1.26 7.31 -17.21
C TYR A 14 0.09 7.65 -16.60
N SER A 15 0.30 8.91 -16.26
CA SER A 15 1.46 9.36 -15.50
C SER A 15 1.05 10.50 -14.57
N GLY A 16 1.59 10.52 -13.36
CA GLY A 16 1.32 11.58 -12.41
C GLY A 16 2.32 11.64 -11.26
N ASP A 17 2.53 12.84 -10.77
CA ASP A 17 3.30 13.09 -9.55
C ASP A 17 2.41 12.86 -8.32
N LEU A 18 3.00 12.24 -7.31
CA LEU A 18 2.34 11.83 -6.08
C LEU A 18 2.77 12.76 -4.95
N ALA A 19 1.80 13.39 -4.32
CA ALA A 19 1.98 14.15 -3.09
C ALA A 19 1.83 13.23 -1.86
N PRO A 20 2.21 13.70 -0.65
CA PRO A 20 1.93 13.00 0.60
C PRO A 20 0.45 12.64 0.78
N LEU A 21 -0.49 13.51 0.38
CA LEU A 21 -1.90 13.17 0.19
C LEU A 21 -2.24 13.25 -1.30
N THR A 22 -2.50 12.12 -1.94
CA THR A 22 -2.88 12.07 -3.35
C THR A 22 -4.28 11.48 -3.50
N PHE A 23 -5.14 12.18 -4.22
CA PHE A 23 -6.44 11.67 -4.65
C PHE A 23 -6.43 11.36 -6.14
N ILE A 24 -6.82 10.15 -6.52
CA ILE A 24 -6.91 9.70 -7.91
C ILE A 24 -8.39 9.65 -8.33
N SER A 25 -8.73 10.36 -9.39
CA SER A 25 -10.06 10.39 -10.00
C SER A 25 -10.03 9.83 -11.44
N GLY A 26 -11.19 9.70 -12.10
CA GLY A 26 -11.28 9.26 -13.50
C GLY A 26 -11.39 7.75 -13.71
N THR A 27 -10.97 7.26 -14.89
CA THR A 27 -11.08 5.84 -15.28
C THR A 27 -9.79 5.07 -14.96
N GLY A 28 -9.93 3.89 -14.34
CA GLY A 28 -8.81 3.02 -13.98
C GLY A 28 -8.05 3.39 -12.70
N LYS A 29 -8.60 4.29 -11.87
CA LYS A 29 -8.09 4.68 -10.55
C LYS A 29 -7.83 3.50 -9.60
N SER A 30 -8.75 2.53 -9.49
CA SER A 30 -8.56 1.33 -8.66
C SER A 30 -7.39 0.47 -9.17
N THR A 31 -7.24 0.37 -10.49
CA THR A 31 -6.14 -0.35 -11.13
C THR A 31 -4.79 0.23 -10.76
N ILE A 32 -4.66 1.57 -10.76
CA ILE A 32 -3.41 2.26 -10.38
C ILE A 32 -3.04 1.95 -8.94
N ILE A 33 -4.00 2.08 -8.01
CA ILE A 33 -3.80 1.80 -6.58
C ILE A 33 -3.37 0.35 -6.38
N TYR A 34 -4.03 -0.60 -7.06
CA TYR A 34 -3.72 -2.01 -6.97
C TYR A 34 -2.33 -2.35 -7.53
N ILE A 35 -1.93 -1.73 -8.63
CA ILE A 35 -0.59 -1.88 -9.22
C ILE A 35 0.48 -1.45 -8.23
N ILE A 36 0.35 -0.25 -7.65
CA ILE A 36 1.30 0.25 -6.64
C ILE A 36 1.44 -0.77 -5.51
N TYR A 37 0.30 -1.18 -4.94
CA TYR A 37 0.29 -2.12 -3.83
C TYR A 37 1.00 -3.43 -4.18
N LYS A 38 0.69 -4.01 -5.35
CA LYS A 38 1.25 -5.30 -5.78
C LYS A 38 2.74 -5.25 -6.03
N ILE A 39 3.26 -4.17 -6.60
CA ILE A 39 4.70 -4.03 -6.80
C ILE A 39 5.42 -3.92 -5.46
N LEU A 40 4.98 -3.00 -4.58
CA LEU A 40 5.63 -2.79 -3.28
C LEU A 40 5.57 -4.02 -2.38
N LYS A 41 4.43 -4.73 -2.35
CA LYS A 41 4.25 -5.94 -1.52
C LYS A 41 5.06 -7.14 -2.03
N ASN A 42 5.44 -7.15 -3.31
CA ASN A 42 6.15 -8.26 -3.95
C ASN A 42 7.65 -8.02 -4.12
N ILE A 43 8.24 -6.96 -3.56
CA ILE A 43 9.70 -6.80 -3.53
C ILE A 43 10.34 -8.05 -2.92
N ASN A 44 11.39 -8.58 -3.56
CA ASN A 44 12.03 -9.86 -3.23
C ASN A 44 11.13 -11.10 -3.41
N SER A 45 10.01 -10.96 -4.12
CA SER A 45 9.12 -12.06 -4.48
C SER A 45 8.82 -12.06 -5.97
N SER A 46 8.12 -13.09 -6.44
CA SER A 46 7.76 -13.23 -7.84
C SER A 46 7.00 -12.01 -8.38
N ILE A 47 7.31 -11.65 -9.63
CA ILE A 47 6.62 -10.57 -10.35
C ILE A 47 5.12 -10.86 -10.34
N PRO A 48 4.28 -9.91 -9.86
CA PRO A 48 2.84 -10.13 -9.81
C PRO A 48 2.26 -10.25 -11.22
N LYS A 49 1.35 -11.22 -11.38
CA LYS A 49 0.50 -11.32 -12.58
C LYS A 49 -0.56 -10.23 -12.51
N LEU A 50 -0.41 -9.19 -13.34
CA LEU A 50 -1.29 -8.03 -13.39
C LEU A 50 -2.15 -8.05 -14.66
N PHE A 51 -1.50 -7.88 -15.81
CA PHE A 51 -2.11 -7.88 -17.15
C PHE A 51 -1.18 -8.63 -18.12
N ASP A 52 -1.61 -8.90 -19.35
CA ASP A 52 -0.77 -9.59 -20.35
C ASP A 52 0.30 -8.68 -20.97
N LYS A 53 -0.02 -7.39 -21.11
CA LYS A 53 0.87 -6.35 -21.63
C LYS A 53 0.76 -5.11 -20.76
N TYR A 54 1.86 -4.71 -20.13
CA TYR A 54 1.89 -3.49 -19.34
C TYR A 54 3.31 -2.95 -19.19
N LYS A 55 3.42 -1.67 -18.85
CA LYS A 55 4.64 -1.04 -18.36
C LYS A 55 4.31 -0.21 -17.13
N ILE A 56 5.09 -0.39 -16.07
CA ILE A 56 4.95 0.34 -14.81
C ILE A 56 6.27 1.02 -14.52
N ILE A 57 6.24 2.29 -14.16
CA ILE A 57 7.39 3.02 -13.66
C ILE A 57 7.02 3.64 -12.32
N LEU A 58 7.81 3.38 -11.29
CA LEU A 58 7.72 4.00 -9.99
C LEU A 58 9.00 4.77 -9.71
N ARG A 59 8.90 5.94 -9.08
CA ARG A 59 10.07 6.71 -8.64
C ARG A 59 10.02 7.00 -7.15
N VAL A 60 11.16 6.82 -6.49
CA VAL A 60 11.43 7.23 -5.10
C VAL A 60 12.72 8.03 -5.13
N GLU A 61 12.65 9.32 -4.81
CA GLU A 61 13.74 10.28 -4.93
C GLU A 61 14.37 10.24 -6.33
N ASP A 62 15.67 9.95 -6.42
CA ASP A 62 16.42 9.82 -7.66
C ASP A 62 16.33 8.40 -8.29
N LYS A 63 15.74 7.44 -7.56
CA LYS A 63 15.67 6.03 -7.96
C LYS A 63 14.39 5.73 -8.72
N LYS A 64 14.56 5.12 -9.88
CA LYS A 64 13.50 4.69 -10.80
C LYS A 64 13.51 3.17 -10.90
N TYR A 65 12.33 2.58 -10.69
CA TYR A 65 12.04 1.19 -11.00
C TYR A 65 11.08 1.14 -12.18
N SER A 66 11.40 0.38 -13.21
CA SER A 66 10.51 0.08 -14.33
C SER A 66 10.30 -1.44 -14.41
N LEU A 67 9.06 -1.85 -14.63
CA LEU A 67 8.69 -3.22 -14.95
C LEU A 67 7.82 -3.22 -16.19
N GLU A 68 8.28 -3.91 -17.22
CA GLU A 68 7.56 -4.11 -18.46
C GLU A 68 7.25 -5.59 -18.65
N LYS A 69 6.02 -5.89 -19.06
CA LYS A 69 5.60 -7.23 -19.47
C LYS A 69 5.04 -7.19 -20.88
N ARG A 70 5.51 -8.11 -21.72
CA ARG A 70 5.01 -8.35 -23.08
C ARG A 70 4.78 -9.85 -23.28
N GLY A 71 3.56 -10.33 -23.05
CA GLY A 71 3.26 -11.76 -23.07
C GLY A 71 4.03 -12.49 -21.97
N ASN A 72 4.84 -13.50 -22.32
CA ASN A 72 5.68 -14.24 -21.37
C ASN A 72 7.04 -13.59 -21.09
N PHE A 73 7.31 -12.42 -21.65
CA PHE A 73 8.56 -11.70 -21.42
C PHE A 73 8.37 -10.60 -20.36
N TYR A 74 9.32 -10.49 -19.45
CA TYR A 74 9.45 -9.41 -18.48
C TYR A 74 10.79 -8.72 -18.64
N ARG A 75 10.79 -7.39 -18.54
CA ARG A 75 12.00 -6.58 -18.41
C ARG A 75 11.89 -5.68 -17.20
N GLN A 76 12.90 -5.71 -16.34
CA GLN A 76 13.01 -4.83 -15.18
C GLN A 76 14.18 -3.89 -15.38
N VAL A 77 14.01 -2.61 -15.04
CA VAL A 77 15.07 -1.59 -15.08
C VAL A 77 15.14 -0.90 -13.73
N LEU A 78 16.33 -0.87 -13.14
CA LEU A 78 16.67 -0.09 -11.96
C LEU A 78 17.64 1.00 -12.41
N GLU A 79 17.31 2.25 -12.15
CA GLU A 79 18.08 3.41 -12.64
C GLU A 79 18.12 4.49 -11.55
N GLY A 80 19.30 4.96 -11.17
CA GLY A 80 19.50 5.89 -10.06
C GLY A 80 20.96 5.92 -9.59
N ASP A 81 21.41 7.01 -8.97
CA ASP A 81 22.80 7.17 -8.49
C ASP A 81 23.90 6.83 -9.53
N GLY A 82 23.66 7.11 -10.82
CA GLY A 82 24.59 6.78 -11.91
C GLY A 82 24.70 5.28 -12.24
N VAL A 83 23.89 4.44 -11.59
CA VAL A 83 23.80 3.00 -11.84
C VAL A 83 22.57 2.68 -12.67
N ARG A 84 22.73 1.77 -13.64
CA ARG A 84 21.62 1.20 -14.41
C ARG A 84 21.76 -0.32 -14.44
N VAL A 85 20.75 -1.01 -13.92
CA VAL A 85 20.68 -2.48 -13.90
C VAL A 85 19.45 -2.92 -14.67
N VAL A 86 19.62 -3.83 -15.63
CA VAL A 86 18.52 -4.31 -16.46
C VAL A 86 18.46 -5.83 -16.43
N PHE A 87 17.28 -6.35 -16.09
CA PHE A 87 16.97 -7.77 -16.09
C PHE A 87 15.97 -8.13 -17.17
N GLU A 88 16.12 -9.33 -17.71
CA GLU A 88 15.15 -9.95 -18.60
C GLU A 88 14.80 -11.34 -18.11
N ALA A 89 13.49 -11.63 -18.09
CA ALA A 89 12.96 -12.96 -17.83
C ALA A 89 11.99 -13.35 -18.94
N ARG A 90 12.19 -14.52 -19.55
CA ARG A 90 11.19 -15.22 -20.35
C ARG A 90 11.03 -16.62 -19.76
N PRO A 91 10.12 -16.80 -18.78
CA PRO A 91 9.90 -18.09 -18.18
C PRO A 91 9.45 -19.14 -19.20
N PRO A 92 9.89 -20.41 -19.06
CA PRO A 92 10.77 -20.89 -17.99
C PRO A 92 12.29 -20.71 -18.26
N ASP A 93 12.70 -20.37 -19.48
CA ASP A 93 14.04 -20.70 -19.97
C ASP A 93 15.08 -19.57 -19.92
N ILE A 94 14.65 -18.30 -19.91
CA ILE A 94 15.57 -17.16 -19.99
C ILE A 94 15.48 -16.35 -18.70
N ASN A 95 16.60 -16.22 -18.00
CA ASN A 95 16.79 -15.30 -16.89
C ASN A 95 18.19 -14.71 -17.00
N ARG A 96 18.29 -13.39 -17.21
CA ARG A 96 19.59 -12.73 -17.38
C ARG A 96 19.59 -11.30 -16.89
N ILE A 97 20.78 -10.83 -16.54
CA ILE A 97 21.13 -9.42 -16.49
C ILE A 97 21.72 -9.04 -17.86
N ILE A 98 21.37 -7.87 -18.38
CA ILE A 98 21.89 -7.36 -19.67
C ILE A 98 22.70 -6.06 -19.50
N GLU A 99 22.50 -5.36 -18.38
CA GLU A 99 23.27 -4.19 -18.00
C GLU A 99 23.54 -4.23 -16.49
N PRO A 100 24.74 -3.86 -16.02
CA PRO A 100 25.84 -3.26 -16.81
C PRO A 100 26.65 -4.27 -17.64
N PHE A 101 26.45 -5.57 -17.43
CA PHE A 101 27.05 -6.66 -18.19
C PHE A 101 26.00 -7.70 -18.56
N GLU A 102 26.28 -8.53 -19.56
CA GLU A 102 25.40 -9.63 -19.97
C GLU A 102 25.79 -10.93 -19.26
N LEU A 103 24.88 -11.49 -18.46
CA LEU A 103 25.11 -12.73 -17.71
C LEU A 103 23.81 -13.47 -17.43
N SER A 104 23.84 -14.80 -17.54
CA SER A 104 22.74 -15.67 -17.12
C SER A 104 22.62 -15.73 -15.60
N VAL A 105 21.44 -15.45 -15.06
CA VAL A 105 21.17 -15.45 -13.62
C VAL A 105 20.14 -16.51 -13.28
N ARG A 106 20.12 -16.94 -12.02
CA ARG A 106 19.23 -18.01 -11.56
C ARG A 106 17.74 -17.64 -11.67
N ASP A 107 17.38 -16.41 -11.29
CA ASP A 107 15.98 -15.95 -11.30
C ASP A 107 15.89 -14.43 -11.53
N ALA A 108 15.36 -14.04 -12.69
CA ALA A 108 15.03 -12.67 -13.05
C ALA A 108 13.52 -12.38 -12.98
N GLY A 109 12.71 -13.38 -12.62
CA GLY A 109 11.26 -13.32 -12.44
C GLY A 109 10.82 -12.79 -11.07
N VAL A 110 11.75 -12.25 -10.29
CA VAL A 110 11.55 -11.66 -8.96
C VAL A 110 11.64 -10.14 -9.04
N VAL A 111 10.76 -9.40 -8.35
CA VAL A 111 10.80 -7.93 -8.28
C VAL A 111 12.09 -7.50 -7.58
N MET A 112 12.95 -6.79 -8.33
CA MET A 112 14.30 -6.39 -7.90
C MET A 112 15.12 -7.62 -7.44
N PRO A 113 15.52 -8.52 -8.36
CA PRO A 113 16.09 -9.83 -8.02
C PRO A 113 17.48 -9.71 -7.38
N PHE A 114 17.86 -10.72 -6.59
CA PHE A 114 19.25 -10.84 -6.12
C PHE A 114 20.01 -11.62 -7.17
N VAL A 115 21.16 -11.11 -7.59
CA VAL A 115 21.95 -11.71 -8.66
C VAL A 115 22.71 -12.89 -8.08
N GLU A 116 22.22 -14.08 -8.38
CA GLU A 116 22.96 -15.35 -8.29
C GLU A 116 23.24 -15.82 -9.71
N VAL A 117 24.49 -16.13 -10.01
CA VAL A 117 24.85 -16.59 -11.35
C VAL A 117 24.38 -18.03 -11.57
N ALA A 118 23.91 -18.33 -12.78
CA ALA A 118 23.44 -19.67 -13.14
C ALA A 118 24.59 -20.69 -13.32
N GLU A 119 25.79 -20.23 -13.70
CA GLU A 119 26.99 -21.04 -13.95
C GLU A 119 28.23 -20.40 -13.28
N HIS A 120 29.30 -21.19 -13.07
CA HIS A 120 30.55 -20.67 -12.48
C HIS A 120 31.22 -19.70 -13.47
N VAL A 121 31.34 -18.43 -13.09
CA VAL A 121 32.04 -17.40 -13.87
C VAL A 121 33.39 -17.11 -13.24
N SER A 122 34.30 -16.48 -14.01
CA SER A 122 35.60 -16.03 -13.52
C SER A 122 35.48 -15.07 -12.31
N MET A 123 36.49 -15.03 -11.43
CA MET A 123 36.55 -14.14 -10.26
C MET A 123 36.29 -12.65 -10.54
N LEU A 124 36.65 -12.14 -11.73
CA LEU A 124 36.37 -10.74 -12.11
C LEU A 124 34.87 -10.43 -12.22
N ALA A 125 34.05 -11.44 -12.51
CA ALA A 125 32.59 -11.31 -12.53
C ALA A 125 32.00 -11.27 -11.11
N ASP A 126 32.66 -11.83 -10.10
CA ASP A 126 32.15 -11.87 -8.72
C ASP A 126 32.15 -10.47 -8.09
N GLU A 127 33.22 -9.68 -8.28
CA GLU A 127 33.28 -8.30 -7.79
C GLU A 127 32.24 -7.39 -8.48
N GLU A 128 31.98 -7.63 -9.76
CA GLU A 128 30.94 -6.92 -10.52
C GLU A 128 29.54 -7.29 -10.05
N VAL A 129 29.27 -8.58 -9.85
CA VAL A 129 28.01 -9.09 -9.30
C VAL A 129 27.79 -8.57 -7.88
N GLU A 130 28.82 -8.50 -7.04
CA GLU A 130 28.72 -7.94 -5.69
C GLU A 130 28.37 -6.44 -5.74
N ARG A 131 29.01 -5.66 -6.61
CA ARG A 131 28.68 -4.24 -6.82
C ARG A 131 27.24 -4.04 -7.28
N VAL A 132 26.78 -4.85 -8.24
CA VAL A 132 25.38 -4.82 -8.71
C VAL A 132 24.42 -5.18 -7.58
N ASN A 133 24.70 -6.23 -6.80
CA ASN A 133 23.86 -6.63 -5.67
C ASN A 133 23.79 -5.56 -4.57
N LYS A 134 24.89 -4.84 -4.31
CA LYS A 134 24.89 -3.67 -3.40
C LYS A 134 23.99 -2.57 -3.92
N ALA A 135 24.05 -2.23 -5.22
CA ALA A 135 23.16 -1.25 -5.81
C ALA A 135 21.69 -1.68 -5.70
N ILE A 136 21.36 -2.93 -6.07
CA ILE A 136 20.00 -3.47 -5.95
C ILE A 136 19.50 -3.44 -4.51
N ALA A 137 20.35 -3.69 -3.52
CA ALA A 137 19.99 -3.59 -2.11
C ALA A 137 19.55 -2.17 -1.72
N GLU A 138 20.21 -1.12 -2.23
CA GLU A 138 19.78 0.26 -2.01
C GLU A 138 18.45 0.59 -2.71
N PHE A 139 18.21 0.07 -3.92
CA PHE A 139 16.88 0.17 -4.56
C PHE A 139 15.82 -0.53 -3.70
N ARG A 140 16.06 -1.78 -3.27
CA ARG A 140 15.13 -2.51 -2.42
C ARG A 140 14.81 -1.74 -1.16
N LYS A 141 15.82 -1.17 -0.50
CA LYS A 141 15.65 -0.36 0.72
C LYS A 141 14.79 0.89 0.46
N ALA A 142 15.03 1.60 -0.65
CA ALA A 142 14.23 2.78 -1.02
C ALA A 142 12.75 2.43 -1.29
N PHE A 143 12.50 1.28 -1.92
CA PHE A 143 11.16 0.83 -2.29
C PHE A 143 10.48 -0.10 -1.26
N ALA A 144 11.17 -0.58 -0.22
CA ALA A 144 10.65 -1.45 0.85
C ALA A 144 9.74 -0.72 1.84
N GLN A 145 8.85 0.11 1.32
CA GLN A 145 7.85 0.85 2.07
C GLN A 145 6.74 -0.11 2.50
N ARG A 146 6.44 -0.13 3.81
CA ARG A 146 5.33 -0.90 4.38
C ARG A 146 4.01 -0.34 3.89
N ALA A 147 3.53 -0.89 2.79
CA ALA A 147 2.27 -0.50 2.16
C ALA A 147 1.08 -1.26 2.76
N LEU A 148 -0.01 -0.54 3.02
CA LEU A 148 -1.29 -1.09 3.47
C LEU A 148 -2.38 -0.72 2.47
N LEU A 149 -3.08 -1.72 1.92
CA LEU A 149 -4.23 -1.52 1.03
C LEU A 149 -5.52 -1.67 1.83
N LEU A 150 -6.47 -0.75 1.64
CA LEU A 150 -7.84 -0.80 2.17
C LEU A 150 -8.87 -0.71 1.04
N GLY A 151 -10.03 -1.31 1.23
CA GLY A 151 -11.17 -1.22 0.31
C GLY A 151 -11.29 -2.40 -0.66
N PRO A 152 -12.19 -2.32 -1.66
CA PRO A 152 -13.10 -1.20 -1.91
C PRO A 152 -14.29 -1.13 -0.93
N TYR A 153 -14.56 -2.19 -0.16
CA TYR A 153 -15.67 -2.25 0.79
C TYR A 153 -15.21 -2.64 2.19
N LEU A 154 -15.29 -1.69 3.12
CA LEU A 154 -14.86 -1.87 4.50
C LEU A 154 -15.98 -2.52 5.34
N ARG A 155 -15.68 -3.67 5.94
CA ARG A 155 -16.63 -4.54 6.65
C ARG A 155 -16.06 -4.98 8.00
N PRO A 156 -15.89 -4.06 8.96
CA PRO A 156 -15.35 -4.38 10.27
C PRO A 156 -16.24 -5.40 10.99
N ARG A 157 -15.65 -6.51 11.45
CA ARG A 157 -16.34 -7.50 12.29
C ARG A 157 -16.15 -7.15 13.76
N SER A 158 -17.03 -7.68 14.60
CA SER A 158 -17.04 -7.42 16.05
C SER A 158 -16.37 -8.49 16.88
N ARG A 159 -15.76 -9.49 16.24
CA ARG A 159 -15.10 -10.60 16.89
C ARG A 159 -13.78 -10.89 16.20
N TYR A 160 -12.77 -11.21 16.99
CA TYR A 160 -11.49 -11.72 16.52
C TYR A 160 -11.08 -12.93 17.35
N ASP A 161 -10.55 -13.93 16.67
CA ASP A 161 -10.06 -15.18 17.26
C ASP A 161 -8.54 -15.06 17.44
N THR A 162 -8.09 -15.03 18.69
CA THR A 162 -6.67 -14.78 19.03
C THR A 162 -5.77 -15.96 18.73
N SER A 163 -6.33 -17.16 18.51
CA SER A 163 -5.55 -18.32 18.06
C SER A 163 -4.89 -18.10 16.69
N ARG A 164 -5.34 -17.08 15.95
CA ARG A 164 -4.81 -16.69 14.64
C ARG A 164 -3.56 -15.81 14.71
N GLY A 165 -3.04 -15.53 15.90
CA GLY A 165 -1.82 -14.75 16.11
C GLY A 165 -2.02 -13.23 16.06
N ARG A 166 -0.92 -12.48 15.83
CA ARG A 166 -0.96 -11.01 15.72
C ARG A 166 -1.71 -10.60 14.43
N ALA A 167 -2.61 -9.64 14.54
CA ALA A 167 -3.44 -9.20 13.43
C ALA A 167 -2.74 -8.12 12.59
N GLU A 168 -2.33 -8.44 11.36
CA GLU A 168 -2.14 -7.42 10.32
C GLU A 168 -3.50 -6.97 9.79
N LEU A 169 -3.77 -5.67 9.73
CA LEU A 169 -5.07 -5.16 9.26
C LEU A 169 -5.36 -5.65 7.83
N ARG A 170 -6.48 -6.35 7.69
CA ARG A 170 -6.93 -6.86 6.38
C ARG A 170 -7.49 -5.73 5.51
N PRO A 171 -7.44 -5.86 4.17
CA PRO A 171 -7.97 -4.82 3.29
C PRO A 171 -9.44 -4.45 3.51
N ASP A 172 -10.26 -5.42 3.91
CA ASP A 172 -11.68 -5.21 4.23
C ASP A 172 -11.91 -4.74 5.67
N GLY A 173 -10.87 -4.61 6.49
CA GLY A 173 -10.96 -4.29 7.92
C GLY A 173 -11.63 -5.36 8.78
N SER A 174 -11.86 -6.58 8.26
CA SER A 174 -12.65 -7.61 8.95
C SER A 174 -12.05 -8.06 10.29
N ASN A 175 -10.75 -7.90 10.49
CA ASN A 175 -10.05 -8.25 11.73
C ASN A 175 -9.75 -7.04 12.64
N ILE A 176 -10.44 -5.91 12.45
CA ILE A 176 -10.17 -4.66 13.17
C ILE A 176 -10.14 -4.82 14.70
N VAL A 177 -10.90 -5.75 15.26
CA VAL A 177 -10.90 -6.00 16.72
C VAL A 177 -9.52 -6.48 17.20
N GLY A 178 -8.87 -7.38 16.47
CA GLY A 178 -7.51 -7.83 16.82
C GLY A 178 -6.50 -6.69 16.70
N VAL A 179 -6.66 -5.84 15.69
CA VAL A 179 -5.79 -4.68 15.45
C VAL A 179 -5.96 -3.60 16.51
N LEU A 180 -7.20 -3.23 16.83
CA LEU A 180 -7.51 -2.27 17.90
C LEU A 180 -7.09 -2.79 19.27
N SER A 181 -7.20 -4.11 19.52
CA SER A 181 -6.68 -4.72 20.75
C SER A 181 -5.16 -4.62 20.83
N SER A 182 -4.48 -4.84 19.70
CA SER A 182 -3.01 -4.68 19.63
C SER A 182 -2.62 -3.23 19.86
N LEU A 183 -3.33 -2.25 19.27
CA LEU A 183 -3.13 -0.83 19.56
C LEU A 183 -3.38 -0.52 21.05
N ALA A 184 -4.45 -1.03 21.65
CA ALA A 184 -4.75 -0.80 23.06
C ALA A 184 -3.64 -1.33 24.01
N LEU A 185 -2.86 -2.32 23.58
CA LEU A 185 -1.73 -2.88 24.32
C LEU A 185 -0.41 -2.15 23.99
N ASP A 186 -0.12 -1.97 22.71
CA ASP A 186 1.18 -1.51 22.20
C ASP A 186 1.28 0.02 22.11
N ASP A 187 0.17 0.72 21.82
CA ASP A 187 0.05 2.19 21.74
C ASP A 187 -1.32 2.66 22.27
N PRO A 188 -1.53 2.64 23.60
CA PRO A 188 -2.82 2.98 24.21
C PRO A 188 -3.29 4.40 23.86
N ALA A 189 -2.36 5.34 23.66
CA ALA A 189 -2.67 6.71 23.30
C ALA A 189 -3.34 6.80 21.91
N ALA A 190 -2.84 6.05 20.92
CA ALA A 190 -3.47 5.97 19.60
C ALA A 190 -4.88 5.35 19.69
N TYR A 191 -5.04 4.27 20.46
CA TYR A 191 -6.34 3.63 20.67
C TYR A 191 -7.36 4.57 21.34
N ASP A 192 -6.98 5.26 22.41
CA ASP A 192 -7.87 6.19 23.11
C ASP A 192 -8.21 7.41 22.26
N ARG A 193 -7.30 7.87 21.40
CA ARG A 193 -7.58 8.93 20.43
C ARG A 193 -8.67 8.52 19.44
N ILE A 194 -8.62 7.29 18.92
CA ILE A 194 -9.68 6.73 18.06
C ILE A 194 -11.01 6.76 18.81
N ARG A 195 -11.06 6.20 20.03
CA ARG A 195 -12.29 6.18 20.84
C ARG A 195 -12.83 7.57 21.13
N ALA A 196 -11.97 8.51 21.49
CA ALA A 196 -12.36 9.89 21.78
C ALA A 196 -12.95 10.59 20.53
N SER A 197 -12.39 10.32 19.34
CA SER A 197 -12.87 10.88 18.08
C SER A 197 -14.28 10.40 17.74
N PHE A 198 -14.57 9.11 17.96
CA PHE A 198 -15.91 8.55 17.79
C PHE A 198 -16.88 9.02 18.88
N ARG A 199 -16.41 9.17 20.13
CA ARG A 199 -17.24 9.64 21.25
C ARG A 199 -17.78 11.05 21.02
N LYS A 200 -16.99 11.93 20.40
CA LYS A 200 -17.43 13.27 19.97
C LYS A 200 -18.60 13.23 18.96
N LYS A 201 -18.77 12.10 18.27
CA LYS A 201 -19.88 11.83 17.34
C LYS A 201 -20.98 10.96 17.94
N GLY A 202 -21.05 10.87 19.28
CA GLY A 202 -22.06 10.11 20.00
C GLY A 202 -21.85 8.59 19.98
N ILE A 203 -20.71 8.11 19.47
CA ILE A 203 -20.41 6.68 19.35
C ILE A 203 -19.33 6.29 20.35
N THR A 204 -19.67 5.41 21.29
CA THR A 204 -18.67 4.81 22.18
C THR A 204 -18.22 3.45 21.63
N ILE A 205 -16.92 3.29 21.38
CA ILE A 205 -16.33 2.01 20.99
C ILE A 205 -15.77 1.34 22.25
N ALA A 206 -16.24 0.13 22.51
CA ALA A 206 -15.76 -0.73 23.57
C ALA A 206 -15.07 -1.96 22.97
N LEU A 207 -13.93 -2.33 23.53
CA LEU A 207 -13.25 -3.60 23.29
C LEU A 207 -13.13 -4.38 24.59
N GLY A 208 -13.11 -5.71 24.47
CA GLY A 208 -12.87 -6.57 25.61
C GLY A 208 -12.75 -8.03 25.22
N LEU A 209 -12.51 -8.86 26.23
CA LEU A 209 -12.50 -10.31 26.10
C LEU A 209 -13.94 -10.83 25.98
N LEU A 210 -14.19 -11.68 24.99
CA LEU A 210 -15.41 -12.48 24.89
C LEU A 210 -15.23 -13.89 25.48
N GLY A 211 -13.99 -14.31 25.70
CA GLY A 211 -13.61 -15.61 26.25
C GLY A 211 -12.11 -15.83 26.14
N LYS A 212 -11.64 -17.02 26.55
CA LYS A 212 -10.21 -17.36 26.66
C LYS A 212 -9.37 -17.06 25.41
N ASN A 213 -9.94 -17.27 24.21
CA ASN A 213 -9.26 -17.06 22.93
C ASN A 213 -10.05 -16.13 21.98
N ALA A 214 -10.89 -15.24 22.52
CA ALA A 214 -11.75 -14.41 21.69
C ALA A 214 -11.79 -12.97 22.20
N LEU A 215 -11.54 -12.03 21.30
CA LEU A 215 -11.71 -10.61 21.51
C LEU A 215 -12.99 -10.15 20.84
N GLY A 216 -13.65 -9.18 21.47
CA GLY A 216 -14.88 -8.58 21.00
C GLY A 216 -14.80 -7.07 20.99
N ALA A 217 -15.58 -6.48 20.09
CA ALA A 217 -15.84 -5.05 20.11
C ALA A 217 -17.33 -4.77 19.90
N ALA A 218 -17.83 -3.72 20.53
CA ALA A 218 -19.16 -3.20 20.29
C ALA A 218 -19.11 -1.67 20.18
N ALA A 219 -20.04 -1.13 19.40
CA ALA A 219 -20.34 0.29 19.41
C ALA A 219 -21.60 0.53 20.25
N TYR A 220 -21.66 1.67 20.91
CA TYR A 220 -22.84 2.16 21.61
C TYR A 220 -23.21 3.52 21.05
N ALA A 221 -24.46 3.69 20.67
CA ALA A 221 -25.05 4.96 20.24
C ALA A 221 -26.31 5.17 21.09
N GLU A 222 -26.42 6.31 21.77
CA GLU A 222 -27.58 6.61 22.64
C GLU A 222 -27.87 5.50 23.68
N GLY A 223 -26.81 4.84 24.18
CA GLY A 223 -26.92 3.72 25.11
C GLY A 223 -27.25 2.35 24.48
N LEU A 224 -27.63 2.31 23.19
CA LEU A 224 -27.92 1.07 22.48
C LEU A 224 -26.66 0.40 21.96
N ARG A 225 -26.45 -0.86 22.36
CA ARG A 225 -25.34 -1.70 21.89
C ARG A 225 -25.59 -2.19 20.46
N MET A 226 -24.58 -2.07 19.60
CA MET A 226 -24.59 -2.65 18.27
C MET A 226 -23.21 -3.25 17.91
N PRO A 227 -23.16 -4.27 17.04
CA PRO A 227 -21.90 -4.70 16.45
C PRO A 227 -21.33 -3.60 15.55
N LEU A 228 -20.00 -3.55 15.44
CA LEU A 228 -19.27 -2.66 14.52
C LEU A 228 -19.77 -2.80 13.07
N SER A 229 -20.18 -4.01 12.66
CA SER A 229 -20.75 -4.27 11.33
C SER A 229 -22.12 -3.61 11.09
N ARG A 230 -22.76 -3.07 12.14
CA ARG A 230 -24.02 -2.29 12.04
C ARG A 230 -23.83 -0.79 12.20
N LEU A 231 -22.60 -0.30 12.42
CA LEU A 231 -22.33 1.13 12.35
C LEU A 231 -22.77 1.71 10.98
N PRO A 232 -23.15 3.00 10.93
CA PRO A 232 -23.32 3.71 9.66
C PRO A 232 -22.11 3.50 8.74
N CYS A 233 -22.36 3.38 7.43
CA CYS A 233 -21.32 3.07 6.44
C CYS A 233 -20.11 3.99 6.54
N SER A 234 -20.34 5.31 6.64
CA SER A 234 -19.30 6.33 6.80
C SER A 234 -18.42 6.11 8.04
N LEU A 235 -19.05 5.75 9.16
CA LEU A 235 -18.37 5.53 10.43
C LEU A 235 -17.60 4.21 10.48
N LYS A 236 -18.04 3.18 9.74
CA LYS A 236 -17.25 1.96 9.52
C LYS A 236 -15.95 2.30 8.77
N SER A 237 -16.07 3.04 7.68
CA SER A 237 -14.93 3.45 6.87
C SER A 237 -13.97 4.30 7.70
N ALA A 238 -14.50 5.32 8.40
CA ALA A 238 -13.69 6.17 9.28
C ALA A 238 -12.95 5.36 10.36
N LEU A 239 -13.59 4.33 10.93
CA LEU A 239 -12.98 3.52 11.98
C LEU A 239 -11.79 2.73 11.44
N VAL A 240 -11.98 2.06 10.30
CA VAL A 240 -10.92 1.26 9.68
C VAL A 240 -9.78 2.15 9.18
N ILE A 241 -10.08 3.28 8.54
CA ILE A 241 -9.06 4.21 8.02
C ILE A 241 -8.29 4.88 9.17
N ALA A 242 -8.97 5.36 10.23
CA ALA A 242 -8.28 5.92 11.40
C ALA A 242 -7.38 4.88 12.10
N THR A 243 -7.86 3.63 12.18
CA THR A 243 -7.05 2.51 12.70
C THR A 243 -5.83 2.26 11.83
N ALA A 244 -5.99 2.20 10.51
CA ALA A 244 -4.90 2.02 9.56
C ALA A 244 -3.84 3.12 9.65
N ILE A 245 -4.27 4.39 9.74
CA ILE A 245 -3.38 5.53 9.95
C ILE A 245 -2.61 5.40 11.26
N SER A 246 -3.29 4.96 12.32
CA SER A 246 -2.68 4.77 13.65
C SER A 246 -1.64 3.65 13.69
N LEU A 247 -1.66 2.70 12.73
CA LEU A 247 -0.60 1.71 12.56
C LEU A 247 0.68 2.28 11.94
N ARG A 248 0.65 3.54 11.48
CA ARG A 248 1.76 4.29 10.86
C ARG A 248 2.52 3.51 9.76
N PRO A 249 1.83 2.87 8.79
CA PRO A 249 2.51 2.32 7.61
C PRO A 249 3.22 3.45 6.83
N ASP A 250 4.16 3.11 5.95
CA ASP A 250 4.84 4.14 5.14
C ASP A 250 3.90 4.69 4.05
N ILE A 251 3.06 3.80 3.50
CA ILE A 251 2.04 4.14 2.51
C ILE A 251 0.69 3.50 2.87
N ILE A 252 -0.38 4.27 2.78
CA ILE A 252 -1.76 3.79 2.79
C ILE A 252 -2.37 4.00 1.41
N LEU A 253 -2.89 2.92 0.85
CA LEU A 253 -3.59 2.86 -0.42
C LEU A 253 -5.06 2.59 -0.13
N ILE A 254 -5.97 3.46 -0.57
CA ILE A 254 -7.40 3.32 -0.29
C ILE A 254 -8.18 3.28 -1.60
N ASP A 255 -8.68 2.09 -1.92
CA ASP A 255 -9.65 1.88 -2.98
C ASP A 255 -11.04 2.39 -2.52
N ASN A 256 -11.67 3.22 -3.35
CA ASN A 256 -13.00 3.76 -3.12
C ASN A 256 -13.14 4.54 -1.78
N PHE A 257 -12.25 5.52 -1.56
CA PHE A 257 -12.15 6.29 -0.30
C PHE A 257 -13.43 7.03 0.07
N ASP A 258 -14.14 7.54 -0.94
CA ASP A 258 -15.34 8.34 -0.77
C ASP A 258 -16.64 7.53 -0.67
N TYR A 259 -16.55 6.20 -0.61
CA TYR A 259 -17.73 5.35 -0.49
C TYR A 259 -18.49 5.61 0.81
N CYS A 260 -19.75 6.05 0.67
CA CYS A 260 -20.61 6.50 1.76
C CYS A 260 -20.03 7.65 2.60
N PHE A 261 -19.13 8.46 2.08
CA PHE A 261 -18.44 9.49 2.88
C PHE A 261 -19.40 10.60 3.34
N THR A 262 -19.23 11.04 4.59
CA THR A 262 -20.03 12.11 5.21
C THR A 262 -19.13 13.11 5.95
N GLU A 263 -19.66 14.30 6.25
CA GLU A 263 -18.94 15.32 7.04
C GLU A 263 -18.45 14.77 8.39
N ALA A 264 -19.28 13.98 9.09
CA ALA A 264 -18.88 13.34 10.35
C ALA A 264 -17.66 12.41 10.18
N ALA A 265 -17.54 11.69 9.06
CA ALA A 265 -16.35 10.88 8.77
C ALA A 265 -15.14 11.78 8.45
N ALA A 266 -15.35 12.88 7.74
CA ALA A 266 -14.32 13.88 7.44
C ALA A 266 -13.75 14.49 8.72
N GLU A 267 -14.60 14.90 9.65
CA GLU A 267 -14.18 15.47 10.94
C GLU A 267 -13.39 14.47 11.79
N ILE A 268 -13.74 13.18 11.73
CA ILE A 268 -12.95 12.12 12.38
C ILE A 268 -11.60 11.99 11.70
N LEU A 269 -11.55 11.87 10.37
CA LEU A 269 -10.34 11.49 9.62
C LEU A 269 -9.35 12.64 9.40
N SER A 270 -9.82 13.88 9.28
CA SER A 270 -9.00 15.06 8.99
C SER A 270 -7.77 15.20 9.91
N PRO A 271 -7.89 15.15 11.25
CA PRO A 271 -6.72 15.26 12.11
C PRO A 271 -5.74 14.09 11.95
N TYR A 272 -6.23 12.87 11.69
CA TYR A 272 -5.36 11.70 11.47
C TYR A 272 -4.59 11.84 10.17
N ILE A 273 -5.27 12.21 9.08
CA ILE A 273 -4.64 12.37 7.77
C ILE A 273 -3.63 13.52 7.82
N ALA A 274 -3.98 14.66 8.41
CA ALA A 274 -3.07 15.80 8.53
C ALA A 274 -1.76 15.45 9.27
N GLU A 275 -1.85 14.70 10.38
CA GLU A 275 -0.67 14.25 11.12
C GLU A 275 0.12 13.19 10.36
N TYR A 276 -0.57 12.23 9.74
CA TYR A 276 0.05 11.12 9.03
C TYR A 276 0.87 11.58 7.82
N VAL A 277 0.33 12.48 7.01
CA VAL A 277 0.97 12.91 5.76
C VAL A 277 2.22 13.78 5.98
N ALA A 278 2.53 14.13 7.23
CA ALA A 278 3.81 14.77 7.57
C ALA A 278 5.00 13.80 7.46
N LYS A 279 4.77 12.48 7.55
CA LYS A 279 5.83 11.45 7.53
C LYS A 279 5.50 10.21 6.69
N GLY A 280 4.23 9.99 6.37
CA GLY A 280 3.76 8.90 5.51
C GLY A 280 3.07 9.43 4.25
N GLN A 281 2.63 8.51 3.40
CA GLN A 281 1.90 8.84 2.17
C GLN A 281 0.53 8.16 2.14
N LEU A 282 -0.50 8.89 1.73
CA LEU A 282 -1.85 8.39 1.52
C LEU A 282 -2.23 8.62 0.06
N ILE A 283 -2.55 7.54 -0.65
CA ILE A 283 -3.01 7.57 -2.04
C ILE A 283 -4.39 6.94 -2.07
N ALA A 284 -5.40 7.72 -2.45
CA ALA A 284 -6.80 7.33 -2.35
C ALA A 284 -7.55 7.53 -3.66
N GLU A 285 -8.39 6.58 -4.01
CA GLU A 285 -9.33 6.71 -5.11
C GLU A 285 -10.56 7.51 -4.66
N ILE A 286 -10.98 8.48 -5.47
CA ILE A 286 -12.22 9.22 -5.27
C ILE A 286 -13.05 9.29 -6.56
N HIS A 287 -14.36 9.32 -6.41
CA HIS A 287 -15.36 9.59 -7.43
C HIS A 287 -15.87 11.04 -7.37
N ARG A 288 -15.81 11.64 -6.17
CA ARG A 288 -16.30 12.96 -5.83
C ARG A 288 -15.16 13.88 -5.41
N ALA A 289 -14.77 14.77 -6.32
CA ALA A 289 -13.66 15.71 -6.11
C ALA A 289 -13.88 16.63 -4.90
N ASP A 290 -15.13 16.99 -4.60
CA ASP A 290 -15.50 17.84 -3.46
C ASP A 290 -15.11 17.23 -2.10
N ILE A 291 -14.96 15.91 -2.01
CA ILE A 291 -14.52 15.26 -0.78
C ILE A 291 -13.06 15.59 -0.44
N ALA A 292 -12.24 15.89 -1.43
CA ALA A 292 -10.87 16.32 -1.20
C ALA A 292 -10.81 17.64 -0.41
N ASP A 293 -11.83 18.49 -0.47
CA ASP A 293 -11.84 19.83 0.14
C ASP A 293 -12.00 19.80 1.66
N TYR A 294 -12.51 18.71 2.21
CA TYR A 294 -12.51 18.50 3.67
C TYR A 294 -11.10 18.38 4.26
N PHE A 295 -10.11 18.02 3.43
CA PHE A 295 -8.72 17.82 3.86
C PHE A 295 -7.85 19.04 3.52
N LYS A 296 -7.76 19.97 4.48
CA LYS A 296 -7.02 21.24 4.37
C LYS A 296 -5.51 21.09 4.63
N THR A 297 -4.86 20.11 4.01
CA THR A 297 -3.40 19.98 4.04
C THR A 297 -2.77 20.64 2.82
N GLN A 298 -1.63 21.32 3.02
CA GLN A 298 -0.87 21.96 1.94
C GLN A 298 -0.19 20.93 1.02
N TYR A 299 0.00 19.70 1.50
CA TYR A 299 0.65 18.61 0.76
C TYR A 299 -0.38 17.67 0.11
N LYS A 300 -1.35 18.24 -0.61
CA LYS A 300 -2.44 17.53 -1.29
C LYS A 300 -2.34 17.69 -2.81
N SER A 301 -2.57 16.61 -3.56
CA SER A 301 -2.82 16.65 -5.01
C SER A 301 -4.08 15.88 -5.38
N ILE A 302 -4.73 16.31 -6.47
CA ILE A 302 -5.78 15.55 -7.15
C ILE A 302 -5.28 15.29 -8.56
N ILE A 303 -5.20 14.02 -8.95
CA ILE A 303 -4.70 13.61 -10.26
C ILE A 303 -5.79 12.81 -10.98
N SER A 304 -6.06 13.19 -12.23
CA SER A 304 -7.06 12.51 -13.06
C SER A 304 -6.39 11.39 -13.84
N ALA A 305 -6.85 10.16 -13.64
CA ALA A 305 -6.44 9.00 -14.40
C ALA A 305 -7.36 8.74 -15.59
N SER A 306 -6.76 8.35 -16.72
CA SER A 306 -7.49 7.83 -17.88
C SER A 306 -6.77 6.58 -18.40
N LEU A 307 -7.04 5.46 -17.72
CA LEU A 307 -6.66 4.10 -18.15
C LEU A 307 -7.89 3.33 -18.67
#